data_AF-A0A5E4ADY7-F1
#
_entry.id   AF-A0A5E4ADY7-F1
#
_cell.length_a   1.000
_cell.length_b   1.000
_cell.length_c   1.000
_cell.angle_alpha   90.00
_cell.angle_beta   90.00
_cell.angle_gamma   90.00
#
_symmetry.space_group_name_H-M   'P 1'
#
loop_
_entity.id
_entity.type
_entity.pdbx_description
1 polymer ?
#
loop_
_entity_poly.entity_id
_entity_poly.type
_entity_poly.pdbx_seq_one_letter_code
_entity_poly.pdbx_strand_id
1 'polypeptide(L)'
;MNDKVNAHYAVQARKSRSVTRKRKREESVPLSSVAWSRSCSRPPRDVSGLRDVKMVKKTKTMMKNAQKKMNRLGKKGEADRHVFDIKPKHLLSGKRKA
;
A
#
# COMPACT_ATOMS: atom_id res chain seq x y z
N MET A 1 20.97 -46.33 -24.73
CA MET A 1 21.30 -46.47 -23.29
C MET A 1 21.01 -45.14 -22.59
N ASN A 2 20.21 -45.18 -21.52
CA ASN A 2 20.08 -44.16 -20.47
C ASN A 2 18.87 -43.20 -20.44
N ASP A 3 17.66 -43.70 -20.65
CA ASP A 3 16.45 -43.05 -20.11
C ASP A 3 16.10 -43.62 -18.72
N LYS A 4 17.01 -43.44 -17.76
CA LYS A 4 16.86 -43.94 -16.37
C LYS A 4 15.74 -43.23 -15.58
N VAL A 5 15.17 -42.15 -16.13
CA VAL A 5 14.19 -41.30 -15.44
C VAL A 5 12.76 -41.87 -15.54
N ASN A 6 12.45 -42.61 -16.60
CA ASN A 6 11.11 -43.18 -16.86
C ASN A 6 11.02 -44.69 -16.60
N ALA A 7 12.07 -45.29 -16.03
CA ALA A 7 12.05 -46.71 -15.71
C ALA A 7 11.04 -47.01 -14.58
N HIS A 8 10.32 -48.13 -14.69
CA HIS A 8 9.24 -48.51 -13.76
C HIS A 8 9.69 -48.54 -12.29
N TYR A 9 10.94 -48.94 -12.01
CA TYR A 9 11.50 -48.92 -10.66
C TYR A 9 11.71 -47.49 -10.11
N ALA A 10 12.05 -46.53 -10.97
CA ALA A 10 12.27 -45.13 -10.57
C ALA A 10 10.93 -44.40 -10.32
N VAL A 11 9.87 -44.76 -11.05
CA VAL A 11 8.51 -44.22 -10.85
C VAL A 11 7.88 -44.76 -9.57
N GLN A 12 8.03 -46.06 -9.28
CA GLN A 12 7.57 -46.69 -8.03
C GLN A 12 8.26 -46.09 -6.79
N ALA A 13 9.57 -45.79 -6.87
CA ALA A 13 10.31 -45.14 -5.80
C ALA A 13 9.91 -43.66 -5.54
N ARG A 14 9.39 -42.97 -6.57
CA ARG A 14 8.85 -41.60 -6.45
C ARG A 14 7.43 -41.57 -5.89
N LYS A 15 6.63 -42.60 -6.17
CA LYS A 15 5.24 -42.70 -5.68
C LYS A 15 5.18 -43.02 -4.18
N SER A 16 6.18 -43.75 -3.65
CA SER A 16 6.25 -44.15 -2.24
C SER A 16 6.96 -43.12 -1.33
N ARG A 17 7.81 -42.25 -1.88
CA ARG A 17 8.38 -41.13 -1.13
C ARG A 17 7.53 -39.90 -1.35
N SER A 18 6.74 -39.52 -0.35
CA SER A 18 6.19 -38.17 -0.32
C SER A 18 7.37 -37.19 -0.33
N VAL A 19 7.68 -36.59 -1.49
CA VAL A 19 8.53 -35.40 -1.55
C VAL A 19 7.64 -34.24 -1.08
N THR A 20 7.15 -34.36 0.15
CA THR A 20 6.74 -33.22 0.92
C THR A 20 8.03 -32.48 1.21
N ARG A 21 8.46 -31.62 0.26
CA ARG A 21 9.23 -30.45 0.62
C ARG A 21 8.43 -29.86 1.78
N LYS A 22 8.92 -30.02 3.01
CA LYS A 22 8.36 -29.29 4.14
C LYS A 22 8.25 -27.86 3.63
N ARG A 23 7.03 -27.29 3.64
CA ARG A 23 6.88 -25.85 3.46
C ARG A 23 8.00 -25.22 4.29
N LYS A 24 8.76 -24.28 3.73
CA LYS A 24 9.66 -23.46 4.56
C LYS A 24 8.81 -23.08 5.74
N ARG A 25 9.21 -23.47 6.95
CA ARG A 25 8.45 -23.25 8.18
C ARG A 25 7.99 -21.82 8.07
N GLU A 26 6.69 -21.61 7.86
CA GLU A 26 6.14 -20.27 7.74
C GLU A 26 6.57 -19.62 9.05
N GLU A 27 7.50 -18.67 8.98
CA GLU A 27 7.70 -17.71 10.05
C GLU A 27 6.36 -16.98 10.10
N SER A 28 5.43 -17.51 10.89
CA SER A 28 4.09 -16.96 11.05
C SER A 28 4.12 -15.55 11.64
N VAL A 29 5.30 -15.10 12.04
CA VAL A 29 5.66 -13.73 12.37
C VAL A 29 7.02 -13.48 11.71
N PRO A 30 7.19 -12.44 10.89
CA PRO A 30 8.50 -12.11 10.34
C PRO A 30 9.48 -11.90 11.50
N LEU A 31 10.68 -12.52 11.44
CA LEU A 31 11.76 -12.25 12.39
C LEU A 31 12.02 -10.73 12.42
N SER A 32 11.76 -10.08 13.57
CA SER A 32 11.93 -8.64 13.75
C SER A 32 13.38 -8.16 13.72
N SER A 33 14.33 -9.04 13.41
CA SER A 33 15.76 -8.84 13.62
C SER A 33 16.61 -8.78 12.35
N VAL A 34 16.04 -8.88 11.15
CA VAL A 34 16.84 -8.77 9.91
C VAL A 34 16.81 -7.34 9.38
N ALA A 35 17.84 -6.57 9.77
CA ALA A 35 18.22 -5.25 9.23
C ALA A 35 17.29 -4.07 9.58
N TRP A 36 17.17 -3.77 10.86
CA TRP A 36 16.55 -2.51 11.30
C TRP A 36 17.60 -1.38 11.25
N SER A 37 17.61 -0.58 10.19
CA SER A 37 18.42 0.66 10.15
C SER A 37 18.03 1.59 11.30
N ARG A 38 18.95 2.42 11.82
CA ARG A 38 18.68 3.33 12.98
C ARG A 38 17.39 4.15 12.80
N SER A 39 17.00 4.44 11.56
CA SER A 39 15.79 5.19 11.22
C SER A 39 14.49 4.54 11.66
N CYS A 40 14.43 3.23 11.87
CA CYS A 40 13.18 2.62 12.28
C CYS A 40 13.19 2.13 13.76
N SER A 41 14.25 2.44 14.52
CA SER A 41 14.21 2.39 16.00
C SER A 41 13.15 3.32 16.60
N ARG A 42 12.75 4.36 15.85
CA ARG A 42 11.71 5.31 16.24
C ARG A 42 10.36 4.86 15.70
N PRO A 43 9.28 4.92 16.50
CA PRO A 43 7.95 4.68 15.99
C PRO A 43 7.60 5.70 14.89
N PRO A 44 6.79 5.32 13.88
CA PRO A 44 6.30 6.21 12.85
C PRO A 44 5.68 7.50 13.42
N ARG A 45 5.81 8.62 12.70
CA ARG A 45 5.35 9.94 13.17
C ARG A 45 3.85 9.97 13.48
N ASP A 46 3.03 9.23 12.73
CA ASP A 46 1.57 9.13 12.92
C ASP A 46 1.18 8.33 14.17
N VAL A 47 2.12 7.60 14.79
CA VAL A 47 1.89 6.75 15.97
C VAL A 47 2.59 7.30 17.21
N SER A 48 3.79 7.88 17.05
CA SER A 48 4.67 8.28 18.16
C SER A 48 4.04 9.22 19.21
N GLY A 49 3.04 10.01 18.84
CA GLY A 49 2.35 10.95 19.73
C GLY A 49 1.04 10.45 20.33
N LEU A 50 0.67 9.18 20.10
CA LEU A 50 -0.60 8.60 20.55
C LEU A 50 -0.37 7.47 21.53
N ARG A 51 -1.21 7.41 22.57
CA ARG A 51 -1.08 6.46 23.68
C ARG A 51 -1.38 5.02 23.25
N ASP A 52 -2.55 4.80 22.63
CA ASP A 52 -3.08 3.46 22.36
C ASP A 52 -3.40 3.27 20.87
N VAL A 53 -3.37 2.01 20.40
CA VAL A 53 -3.80 1.64 19.04
C VAL A 53 -5.25 2.04 18.75
N LYS A 54 -6.11 2.01 19.77
CA LYS A 54 -7.51 2.49 19.67
C LYS A 54 -7.56 3.99 19.32
N MET A 55 -6.68 4.79 19.92
CA MET A 55 -6.57 6.22 19.61
C MET A 55 -6.04 6.42 18.20
N VAL A 56 -5.00 5.68 17.78
CA VAL A 56 -4.50 5.73 16.39
C VAL A 56 -5.63 5.47 15.38
N LYS A 57 -6.47 4.45 15.62
CA LYS A 57 -7.62 4.16 14.76
C LYS A 57 -8.63 5.30 14.75
N LYS A 58 -8.94 5.90 15.92
CA LYS A 58 -9.85 7.05 16.03
C LYS A 58 -9.29 8.28 15.30
N THR A 59 -8.01 8.57 15.42
CA THR A 59 -7.38 9.71 14.73
C THR A 59 -7.41 9.50 13.21
N LYS A 60 -7.17 8.28 12.73
CA LYS A 60 -7.30 7.94 11.30
C LYS A 60 -8.73 8.08 10.77
N THR A 61 -9.75 7.76 11.57
CA THR A 61 -11.15 8.00 11.14
C THR A 61 -11.51 9.49 11.14
N MET A 62 -11.04 10.26 12.14
CA MET A 62 -11.21 11.72 12.17
C MET A 62 -10.56 12.40 10.96
N MET A 63 -9.35 12.00 10.59
CA MET A 63 -8.64 12.48 9.38
C MET A 63 -9.47 12.23 8.11
N LYS A 64 -9.96 11.00 7.89
CA LYS A 64 -10.79 10.66 6.71
C LYS A 64 -12.10 11.46 6.68
N ASN A 65 -12.70 11.71 7.85
CA ASN A 65 -13.90 12.54 7.94
C ASN A 65 -13.62 14.01 7.61
N ALA A 66 -12.50 14.56 8.05
CA ALA A 66 -12.11 15.94 7.74
C ALA A 66 -11.91 16.17 6.23
N GLN A 67 -11.35 15.19 5.52
CA GLN A 67 -11.13 15.25 4.07
C GLN A 67 -12.43 15.18 3.24
N LYS A 68 -13.58 14.81 3.80
CA LYS A 68 -14.83 14.65 3.02
C LYS A 68 -15.23 15.90 2.24
N LYS A 69 -15.05 17.10 2.82
CA LYS A 69 -15.42 18.36 2.16
C LYS A 69 -14.59 18.60 0.89
N MET A 70 -13.29 18.37 0.94
CA MET A 70 -12.40 18.56 -0.21
C MET A 70 -12.64 17.50 -1.29
N ASN A 71 -12.91 16.26 -0.88
CA ASN A 71 -13.15 15.15 -1.80
C ASN A 71 -14.46 15.37 -2.55
N ARG A 72 -15.48 15.91 -1.88
CA ARG A 72 -16.72 16.34 -2.53
C ARG A 72 -16.51 17.43 -3.57
N LEU A 73 -15.55 18.33 -3.35
CA LEU A 73 -15.18 19.38 -4.31
C LEU A 73 -14.20 18.89 -5.40
N GLY A 74 -13.77 17.62 -5.36
CA GLY A 74 -12.84 17.06 -6.34
C GLY A 74 -11.41 17.62 -6.25
N LYS A 75 -11.00 18.14 -5.09
CA LYS A 75 -9.65 18.67 -4.90
C LYS A 75 -8.60 17.55 -4.92
N LYS A 76 -7.43 17.82 -5.51
CA LYS A 76 -6.33 16.84 -5.61
C LYS A 76 -5.62 16.55 -4.27
N GLY A 77 -5.93 17.32 -3.23
CA GLY A 77 -5.33 17.24 -1.90
C GLY A 77 -5.46 18.58 -1.18
N GLU A 78 -4.92 18.68 0.03
CA GLU A 78 -5.03 19.91 0.85
C GLU A 78 -4.23 21.08 0.29
N ALA A 79 -3.21 20.77 -0.51
CA ALA A 79 -2.43 21.77 -1.23
C ALA A 79 -3.18 22.42 -2.40
N ASP A 80 -4.24 21.78 -2.91
CA ASP A 80 -5.00 22.26 -4.07
C ASP A 80 -5.98 23.38 -3.69
N ARG A 81 -5.42 24.59 -3.60
CA ARG A 81 -6.12 25.84 -3.24
C ARG A 81 -6.27 26.78 -4.44
N HIS A 82 -6.17 26.26 -5.67
CA HIS A 82 -6.31 27.06 -6.89
C HIS A 82 -7.73 27.63 -7.02
N VAL A 83 -7.82 28.95 -7.26
CA VAL A 83 -9.06 29.66 -7.56
C VAL A 83 -9.12 29.83 -9.08
N PHE A 84 -10.09 29.19 -9.70
CA PHE A 84 -10.27 29.30 -11.15
C PHE A 84 -10.96 30.60 -11.51
N ASP A 85 -10.53 31.19 -12.61
CA ASP A 85 -11.26 32.29 -13.24
C ASP A 85 -12.44 31.72 -14.03
N ILE A 86 -13.61 31.68 -13.39
CA ILE A 86 -14.85 31.17 -14.00
C ILE A 86 -15.39 32.14 -15.05
N LYS A 87 -15.03 33.43 -14.96
CA LYS A 87 -15.59 34.50 -15.80
C LYS A 87 -14.45 35.39 -16.34
N PRO A 88 -13.62 34.86 -17.24
CA PRO A 88 -12.46 35.58 -17.70
C PRO A 88 -12.85 36.81 -18.52
N LYS A 89 -12.21 37.94 -18.20
CA LYS A 89 -12.54 39.25 -18.78
C LYS A 89 -12.49 39.26 -20.31
N HIS A 90 -11.51 38.59 -20.92
CA HIS A 90 -11.33 38.61 -22.37
C HIS A 90 -12.46 37.92 -23.15
N LEU A 91 -13.28 37.08 -22.51
CA LEU A 91 -14.49 36.51 -23.12
C LEU A 91 -15.72 37.39 -22.93
N LEU A 92 -15.79 38.10 -21.81
CA LEU A 92 -16.99 38.84 -21.38
C LEU A 92 -16.88 40.36 -21.57
N SER A 93 -15.75 40.84 -22.07
CA SER A 93 -15.45 42.26 -22.23
C SER A 93 -15.01 42.55 -23.66
N GLY A 94 -15.46 43.69 -24.18
CA GLY A 94 -15.18 44.11 -25.55
C GLY A 94 -16.24 43.65 -26.55
N LYS A 95 -16.28 44.32 -27.69
CA LYS A 95 -17.08 43.94 -28.86
C LYS A 95 -16.12 43.68 -30.00
N ARG A 96 -16.43 42.71 -30.87
CA ARG A 96 -15.64 42.51 -32.10
C ARG A 96 -15.85 43.72 -33.01
N LYS A 97 -14.79 44.16 -33.68
CA LYS A 97 -14.91 45.12 -34.78
C LYS A 97 -15.75 44.47 -35.88
N ALA A 98 -16.67 45.25 -36.45
CA ALA A 98 -17.38 44.89 -37.66
C ALA A 98 -16.40 44.88 -38.85
#